data_AF-A0AAJ2NTN0-F1
#
_entry.id   AF-A0AAJ2NTN0-F1
#
_cell.length_a   1.000
_cell.length_b   1.000
_cell.length_c   1.000
_cell.angle_alpha   90.00
_cell.angle_beta   90.00
_cell.angle_gamma   90.00
#
_symmetry.space_group_name_H-M   'P 1'
#
loop_
_entity.id
_entity.type
_entity.pdbx_description
1 polymer ?
#
loop_
_entity_poly.entity_id
_entity_poly.type
_entity_poly.pdbx_seq_one_letter_code
_entity_poly.pdbx_strand_id
1 'polypeptide(L)' 'IIVNEIPYQVNKAKLVEKIAELVRDKKIDGITDLRDESDRRGLRIVIEVRKDANANVLLNNLYKQTALINQNDLMRMVPI' A
#
# COMPACT_ATOMS: atom_id res chain seq x y z
N ILE A 1 -7.85 0.98 -2.71
CA ILE A 1 -7.17 0.20 -1.64
C ILE A 1 -6.96 1.13 -0.46
N ILE A 2 -7.23 0.69 0.77
CA ILE A 2 -7.04 1.51 1.98
C ILE A 2 -6.10 0.76 2.92
N VAL A 3 -5.03 1.41 3.37
CA VAL A 3 -4.08 0.89 4.34
C VAL A 3 -4.32 1.60 5.66
N ASN A 4 -4.79 0.85 6.67
CA ASN A 4 -5.11 1.39 8.00
C ASN A 4 -4.00 1.20 9.02
N GLU A 5 -3.07 0.27 8.76
CA GLU A 5 -2.02 -0.11 9.71
C GLU A 5 -0.74 -0.42 8.94
N ILE A 6 0.40 -0.07 9.53
CA ILE A 6 1.73 -0.44 9.07
C ILE A 6 2.54 -0.99 10.24
N PRO A 7 3.53 -1.87 9.99
CA PRO A 7 4.39 -2.36 11.05
C PRO A 7 5.09 -1.19 11.77
N TYR A 8 5.29 -1.31 13.09
CA TYR A 8 5.88 -0.26 13.93
C TYR A 8 7.25 0.23 13.45
N GLN A 9 8.01 -0.65 12.78
CA GLN A 9 9.34 -0.34 12.24
C GLN A 9 9.30 0.39 10.88
N VAL A 10 8.13 0.56 10.27
CA VAL A 10 7.98 1.19 8.96
C VAL A 10 7.64 2.65 9.14
N ASN A 11 8.47 3.53 8.58
CA ASN A 11 8.18 4.95 8.53
C ASN A 11 7.14 5.22 7.43
N LYS A 12 5.98 5.78 7.81
CA LYS A 12 4.89 6.15 6.90
C LYS A 12 5.37 6.97 5.70
N ALA A 13 6.11 8.06 5.96
CA ALA A 13 6.53 8.96 4.90
C ALA A 13 7.40 8.23 3.86
N LYS A 14 8.32 7.37 4.34
CA LYS A 14 9.14 6.52 3.46
C LYS A 14 8.31 5.51 2.67
N LEU A 15 7.24 4.95 3.26
CA LEU A 15 6.35 4.02 2.56
C LEU A 15 5.61 4.73 1.43
N VAL A 16 5.03 5.90 1.70
CA VAL A 16 4.31 6.71 0.71
C VAL A 16 5.26 7.14 -0.42
N GLU A 17 6.45 7.61 -0.07
CA GLU A 17 7.50 7.98 -1.03
C GLU A 17 7.92 6.79 -1.91
N LYS A 18 8.11 5.60 -1.30
CA LYS A 18 8.45 4.39 -2.05
C LYS A 18 7.34 3.99 -3.02
N ILE A 19 6.08 4.04 -2.59
CA ILE A 19 4.95 3.72 -3.47
C ILE A 19 4.90 4.72 -4.63
N ALA A 20 5.08 6.02 -4.37
CA ALA A 20 5.12 7.04 -5.40
C ALA A 20 6.27 6.83 -6.40
N GLU A 21 7.45 6.44 -5.92
CA GLU A 21 8.60 6.06 -6.75
C GLU A 21 8.25 4.85 -7.65
N LEU A 22 7.67 3.79 -7.10
CA LEU A 22 7.31 2.58 -7.85
C LEU A 22 6.24 2.85 -8.92
N VAL A 23 5.30 3.76 -8.65
CA VAL A 23 4.31 4.21 -9.63
C VAL A 23 4.97 5.04 -10.72
N ARG A 24 5.86 5.96 -10.34
CA ARG A 24 6.62 6.81 -11.28
C ARG A 24 7.53 5.99 -12.21
N ASP A 25 8.18 4.97 -11.67
CA ASP A 25 9.03 4.03 -12.39
C ASP A 25 8.23 3.01 -13.24
N LYS A 26 6.89 3.09 -13.23
CA LYS A 26 5.97 2.15 -13.87
C LYS A 26 6.18 0.69 -13.45
N LYS A 27 6.79 0.46 -12.28
CA LYS A 27 6.87 -0.88 -11.67
C LYS A 27 5.52 -1.34 -11.14
N ILE A 28 4.67 -0.38 -10.77
CA ILE A 28 3.28 -0.58 -10.37
C ILE A 28 2.42 0.30 -11.27
N ASP A 29 1.69 -0.33 -12.20
CA ASP A 29 0.75 0.35 -13.10
C ASP A 29 -0.69 0.17 -12.62
N GLY A 30 -1.51 1.19 -12.85
CA GLY A 30 -2.93 1.21 -12.49
C GLY A 30 -3.27 1.94 -11.19
N ILE A 31 -2.30 2.59 -10.54
CA ILE A 31 -2.57 3.55 -9.46
C ILE A 31 -2.83 4.92 -10.08
N THR A 32 -3.99 5.50 -9.79
CA THR A 32 -4.39 6.84 -10.27
C THR A 32 -4.08 7.93 -9.27
N ASP A 33 -4.17 7.60 -7.98
CA ASP A 33 -3.98 8.58 -6.91
C ASP A 33 -3.46 7.91 -5.63
N LEU A 34 -2.70 8.66 -4.85
CA LEU A 34 -2.13 8.26 -3.57
C LEU A 34 -2.30 9.41 -2.59
N ARG A 35 -3.16 9.23 -1.58
CA ARG A 35 -3.46 10.25 -0.56
C ARG A 35 -3.14 9.71 0.82
N ASP A 36 -2.46 10.52 1.62
CA ASP A 36 -2.25 10.27 3.05
C ASP A 36 -3.32 11.02 3.86
N GLU A 37 -4.28 10.27 4.39
CA GLU A 37 -5.35 10.76 5.27
C GLU A 37 -5.08 10.39 6.75
N SER A 38 -3.82 10.14 7.10
CA SER A 38 -3.47 9.80 8.47
C SER A 38 -3.65 11.00 9.39
N ASP A 39 -4.34 10.79 10.50
CA ASP A 39 -4.56 11.79 11.56
C ASP A 39 -3.97 11.28 12.89
N ARG A 40 -4.08 12.08 13.95
CA ARG A 40 -3.67 11.73 15.33
C ARG A 40 -4.31 10.44 15.87
N ARG A 41 -5.40 9.96 15.25
CA ARG A 41 -6.15 8.77 15.67
C ARG A 41 -5.72 7.48 14.98
N GLY A 42 -4.95 7.56 13.90
CA GLY A 42 -4.56 6.37 13.15
C GLY A 42 -4.00 6.67 11.77
N LEU A 43 -3.35 5.66 11.22
CA LEU A 43 -2.83 5.69 9.87
C LEU A 43 -3.97 5.47 8.87
N ARG A 44 -4.02 6.26 7.81
CA ARG A 44 -4.91 5.99 6.69
C ARG A 44 -4.25 6.42 5.38
N ILE A 45 -3.82 5.45 4.58
CA ILE A 45 -3.32 5.73 3.23
C ILE A 45 -4.36 5.22 2.23
N VAL A 46 -4.85 6.12 1.39
CA VAL A 46 -5.82 5.83 0.35
C VAL A 46 -5.10 5.74 -0.98
N ILE A 47 -5.22 4.59 -1.64
CA ILE A 47 -4.66 4.35 -2.97
C ILE A 47 -5.84 4.15 -3.92
N GLU A 48 -6.03 5.10 -4.83
CA GLU A 48 -7.00 4.97 -5.90
C GLU A 48 -6.37 4.23 -7.08
N VAL A 49 -7.16 3.34 -7.65
CA VAL A 49 -6.73 2.51 -8.77
C VAL A 49 -7.67 2.74 -9.95
N ARG A 50 -7.14 2.64 -11.17
CA ARG A 50 -7.98 2.73 -12.38
C ARG A 50 -9.03 1.64 -12.37
N LYS A 51 -10.20 1.91 -12.97
CA LYS A 51 -11.32 0.97 -13.06
C LYS A 51 -10.99 -0.30 -13.86
N ASP A 52 -10.02 -0.22 -14.77
CA ASP A 52 -9.54 -1.34 -15.59
C ASP A 52 -8.42 -2.15 -14.91
N ALA A 53 -7.89 -1.66 -13.79
CA ALA A 53 -6.80 -2.30 -13.08
C ALA A 53 -7.30 -3.28 -12.02
N ASN A 54 -6.65 -4.45 -11.94
CA ASN A 54 -6.98 -5.44 -10.93
C ASN A 54 -6.35 -5.06 -9.58
N ALA A 55 -7.19 -4.60 -8.64
CA ALA A 55 -6.77 -4.19 -7.30
C ALA A 55 -6.03 -5.30 -6.52
N ASN A 56 -6.36 -6.58 -6.73
CA ASN A 56 -5.69 -7.69 -6.03
C ASN A 56 -4.26 -7.91 -6.54
N VAL A 57 -4.04 -7.76 -7.86
CA VAL A 57 -2.71 -7.86 -8.46
C VAL A 57 -1.84 -6.68 -8.00
N LEU A 58 -2.41 -5.48 -7.97
CA LEU A 58 -1.79 -4.28 -7.44
C LEU A 58 -1.39 -4.45 -5.97
N LEU A 59 -2.30 -4.95 -5.14
CA LEU A 59 -2.05 -5.22 -3.73
C LEU A 59 -0.91 -6.24 -3.54
N ASN A 60 -0.92 -7.34 -4.30
CA ASN A 60 0.16 -8.33 -4.27
C ASN A 60 1.52 -7.75 -4.68
N ASN A 61 1.55 -6.88 -5.70
CA ASN A 61 2.77 -6.22 -6.13
C ASN A 61 3.28 -5.22 -5.09
N LEU A 62 2.38 -4.45 -4.48
CA LEU A 62 2.70 -3.57 -3.36
C LEU A 62 3.30 -4.37 -2.20
N TYR A 63 2.71 -5.50 -1.82
CA TYR A 63 3.23 -6.38 -0.78
C TYR A 63 4.62 -6.95 -1.08
N LYS A 64 4.90 -7.28 -2.35
CA LYS A 64 6.21 -7.81 -2.77
C LYS A 64 7.30 -6.74 -2.83
N GLN A 65 6.94 -5.50 -3.21
CA GLN A 65 7.91 -4.44 -3.49
C GLN A 65 8.09 -3.45 -2.33
N THR A 66 7.10 -3.31 -1.46
CA THR A 66 7.23 -2.56 -0.22
C THR A 66 7.61 -3.52 0.89
N ALA A 67 8.55 -3.14 1.74
CA ALA A 67 8.97 -3.92 2.91
C ALA A 67 7.88 -4.08 3.99
N LEU A 68 6.59 -3.91 3.64
CA LEU A 68 5.45 -4.24 4.48
C LEU A 68 5.48 -5.71 4.92
N ILE A 69 6.11 -6.58 4.12
CA ILE A 69 6.41 -7.96 4.50
C ILE A 69 7.86 -8.02 4.98
N ASN A 70 8.09 -7.63 6.23
CA ASN A 70 9.12 -8.31 7.00
C ASN A 70 8.52 -9.66 7.46
N GLN A 71 8.55 -10.63 6.55
CA GLN A 71 8.54 -12.09 6.71
C GLN A 71 7.55 -12.83 7.65
N ASN A 72 6.72 -12.22 8.52
CA ASN A 72 6.06 -13.01 9.59
C ASN A 72 4.58 -12.75 9.97
N ASP A 73 3.79 -11.90 9.28
CA ASP A 73 2.39 -11.64 9.70
C ASP A 73 1.29 -12.18 8.73
N LEU A 74 1.62 -13.12 7.85
CA LEU A 74 0.70 -13.67 6.82
C LEU A 74 -0.32 -14.71 7.34
N MET A 75 -1.06 -14.43 8.42
CA MET A 75 -2.15 -15.32 8.86
C MET A 75 -3.43 -14.65 9.39
N ARG A 76 -3.78 -13.44 8.94
CA ARG A 76 -5.13 -12.88 9.19
C ARG A 76 -5.68 -12.05 8.04
N MET A 77 -6.01 -12.70 6.93
CA MET A 77 -7.13 -12.24 6.10
C MET A 77 -8.09 -13.41 5.94
N VAL A 78 -9.03 -13.52 6.90
CA VAL A 78 -10.21 -14.37 6.77
C VAL A 78 -11.18 -13.61 5.87
N PRO A 79 -11.58 -14.14 4.70
CA PRO A 79 -12.65 -13.57 3.92
C PRO A 79 -13.99 -13.82 4.64
N ILE A 80 -14.82 -12.77 4.73
CA ILE A 80 -16.27 -12.91 4.93
C ILE A 80 -16.89 -13.00 3.53
#